data_AF-A0A1A0KWR5-F1
#
_entry.id   AF-A0A1A0KWR5-F1
#
_cell.length_a   1.000
_cell.length_b   1.000
_cell.length_c   1.000
_cell.angle_alpha   90.00
_cell.angle_beta   90.00
_cell.angle_gamma   90.00
#
_symmetry.space_group_name_H-M   'P 1'
#
loop_
_entity.id
_entity.type
_entity.pdbx_description
1 polymer ?
#
loop_
_entity_poly.entity_id
_entity_poly.type
_entity_poly.pdbx_seq_one_letter_code
_entity_poly.pdbx_strand_id
1 'polypeptide(L)' 'MWRESMTTPHGRTEDEILAAATAGHIMAGMPPTAVDIDAARRVLRGHTSVEEELTSLRDELSTS' A
#
# COMPACT_ATOMS: atom_id res chain seq x y z
N MET A 1 -12.15 18.71 36.75
CA MET A 1 -11.94 19.19 35.37
C MET A 1 -11.27 18.05 34.62
N TRP A 2 -12.05 17.21 33.95
CA TRP A 2 -11.54 16.09 33.17
C TRP A 2 -11.03 16.66 31.84
N ARG A 3 -9.73 16.53 31.56
CA ARG A 3 -9.23 16.78 30.20
C ARG A 3 -9.74 15.64 29.33
N GLU A 4 -10.55 15.98 28.35
CA GLU A 4 -10.90 15.10 27.25
C GLU A 4 -9.60 14.59 26.61
N SER A 5 -9.42 13.27 26.60
CA SER A 5 -8.35 12.63 25.86
C SER A 5 -8.53 12.96 24.38
N MET A 6 -7.71 13.88 23.86
CA MET A 6 -7.49 13.98 22.42
C MET A 6 -6.65 12.76 22.00
N THR A 7 -7.32 11.62 21.80
CA THR A 7 -6.73 10.53 21.04
C THR A 7 -6.60 11.03 19.60
N THR A 8 -5.46 11.64 19.27
CA THR A 8 -5.03 11.86 17.89
C THR A 8 -5.23 10.54 17.13
N PRO A 9 -5.75 10.50 15.89
CA PRO A 9 -5.82 9.25 15.15
C PRO A 9 -4.41 8.62 15.10
N HIS A 10 -4.21 7.48 15.77
CA HIS A 10 -2.92 6.79 15.83
C HIS A 10 -2.70 5.94 14.58
N GLY A 11 -2.93 6.50 13.40
CA GLY A 11 -2.78 5.82 12.12
C GLY A 11 -1.83 6.58 11.20
N ARG A 12 -0.91 5.88 10.54
CA ARG A 12 -0.19 6.42 9.39
C ARG A 12 -1.20 6.66 8.26
N THR A 13 -1.05 7.77 7.54
CA THR A 13 -1.78 8.04 6.31
C THR A 13 -1.42 7.03 5.22
N GLU A 14 -2.27 6.90 4.20
CA GLU A 14 -2.01 6.07 3.01
C GLU A 14 -0.64 6.40 2.40
N ASP A 15 -0.34 7.69 2.22
CA ASP A 15 0.92 8.15 1.64
C ASP A 15 2.12 7.84 2.53
N GLU A 16 2.00 7.92 3.86
CA GLU A 16 3.07 7.52 4.79
C GLU A 16 3.33 6.01 4.78
N ILE A 17 2.28 5.19 4.61
CA ILE A 17 2.41 3.74 4.44
C ILE A 17 3.13 3.42 3.13
N LEU A 18 2.70 4.04 2.02
CA LEU A 18 3.31 3.85 0.70
C LEU A 18 4.74 4.35 0.66
N ALA A 19 5.05 5.49 1.29
CA ALA A 19 6.41 6.02 1.37
C ALA A 19 7.34 5.07 2.12
N ALA A 20 6.90 4.51 3.25
CA ALA A 20 7.69 3.54 4.01
C ALA A 20 7.95 2.25 3.23
N ALA A 21 6.92 1.69 2.57
CA ALA A 21 7.07 0.51 1.72
C ALA A 21 8.01 0.78 0.53
N THR A 22 7.82 1.92 -0.14
CA THR A 22 8.65 2.35 -1.27
C THR A 22 10.11 2.51 -0.87
N ALA A 23 10.39 3.10 0.30
CA ALA A 23 11.75 3.22 0.82
C ALA A 23 12.40 1.83 0.99
N GLY A 24 11.69 0.86 1.55
CA GLY A 24 12.18 -0.52 1.68
C GLY A 24 12.51 -1.17 0.33
N HIS A 25 11.65 -1.00 -0.66
CA HIS A 25 11.85 -1.48 -2.03
C HIS A 25 13.05 -0.83 -2.73
N ILE A 26 13.23 0.48 -2.58
CA ILE A 26 14.40 1.21 -3.09
C ILE A 26 15.69 0.70 -2.43
N MET A 27 15.69 0.53 -1.10
CA MET A 27 16.85 0.00 -0.36
C MET A 27 17.21 -1.43 -0.80
N ALA A 28 16.22 -2.22 -1.23
CA ALA A 28 16.43 -3.55 -1.78
C ALA A 28 16.88 -3.57 -3.25
N GLY A 29 17.05 -2.40 -3.89
CA GLY A 29 17.38 -2.30 -5.32
C GLY A 29 16.23 -2.68 -6.25
N MET A 30 14.99 -2.72 -5.74
CA MET A 30 13.79 -3.10 -6.46
C MET A 30 12.73 -1.99 -6.36
N PRO A 31 12.96 -0.80 -6.94
CA PRO A 31 12.00 0.30 -6.86
C PRO A 31 10.64 -0.12 -7.43
N PRO A 32 9.52 0.17 -6.74
CA PRO A 32 8.20 -0.19 -7.23
C PRO A 32 7.84 0.65 -8.46
N THR A 33 7.10 0.04 -9.39
CA THR A 33 6.55 0.71 -10.56
C THR A 33 5.29 1.51 -10.19
N ALA A 34 4.83 2.38 -11.09
CA ALA A 34 3.56 3.09 -10.90
C ALA A 34 2.37 2.12 -10.74
N VAL A 35 2.40 0.98 -11.45
CA VAL A 35 1.36 -0.06 -11.37
C VAL A 35 1.31 -0.69 -9.98
N ASP A 36 2.48 -0.96 -9.38
CA ASP A 36 2.58 -1.50 -8.01
C ASP A 36 1.98 -0.53 -6.98
N ILE A 37 2.25 0.77 -7.14
CA ILE A 37 1.71 1.81 -6.26
C ILE A 37 0.19 1.91 -6.40
N ASP A 38 -0.34 1.86 -7.62
CA ASP A 38 -1.79 1.91 -7.85
C ASP A 38 -2.50 0.66 -7.31
N ALA A 39 -1.89 -0.53 -7.42
CA ALA A 39 -2.38 -1.75 -6.79
C ALA A 39 -2.41 -1.64 -5.27
N ALA A 40 -1.32 -1.17 -4.65
CA ALA A 40 -1.26 -0.95 -3.21
C ALA A 40 -2.33 0.05 -2.74
N ARG A 41 -2.61 1.10 -3.51
CA ARG A 41 -3.69 2.06 -3.21
C ARG A 41 -5.07 1.43 -3.23
N ARG A 42 -5.37 0.59 -4.23
CA ARG A 42 -6.66 -0.11 -4.31
C ARG A 42 -6.87 -1.00 -3.08
N VAL A 43 -5.82 -1.71 -2.65
CA VAL A 43 -5.85 -2.55 -1.44
C VAL A 43 -6.04 -1.71 -0.18
N LEU A 44 -5.24 -0.65 0.01
CA LEU A 44 -5.34 0.20 1.21
C LEU A 44 -6.69 0.89 1.35
N ARG A 45 -7.37 1.19 0.23
CA ARG A 45 -8.72 1.77 0.20
C ARG A 45 -9.83 0.72 0.25
N GLY A 46 -9.49 -0.58 0.24
CA GLY A 46 -10.45 -1.68 0.27
C GLY A 46 -11.24 -1.86 -1.02
N HIS A 47 -10.74 -1.35 -2.15
CA HIS A 47 -11.35 -1.58 -3.46
C HIS A 47 -11.09 -3.00 -3.99
N THR A 48 -9.95 -3.56 -3.62
CA THR A 48 -9.52 -4.92 -3.92
C THR A 48 -8.83 -5.54 -2.70
N SER A 49 -8.78 -6.87 -2.68
CA SER A 49 -7.95 -7.66 -1.77
C SER A 49 -6.54 -7.85 -2.34
N VAL A 50 -5.60 -8.24 -1.47
CA VAL A 50 -4.25 -8.61 -1.90
C VAL A 50 -4.29 -9.82 -2.84
N GLU A 51 -5.15 -10.78 -2.56
CA GLU A 51 -5.32 -12.00 -3.35
C GLU A 51 -5.84 -11.72 -4.77
N GLU A 52 -6.73 -10.74 -4.93
CA GLU A 52 -7.21 -10.29 -6.25
C GLU A 52 -6.08 -9.65 -7.06
N GLU A 53 -5.31 -8.74 -6.48
CA GLU A 53 -4.17 -8.11 -7.16
C GLU A 53 -3.10 -9.14 -7.55
N LEU A 54 -2.78 -10.08 -6.65
CA LEU A 54 -1.83 -11.17 -6.94
C LEU A 54 -2.31 -12.10 -8.06
N THR A 55 -3.63 -12.32 -8.15
CA THR A 55 -4.21 -13.10 -9.24
C THR A 55 -4.09 -12.36 -10.56
N SER A 56 -4.41 -11.05 -10.60
CA SER A 56 -4.22 -10.21 -11.80
C SER A 56 -2.78 -10.22 -12.31
N LEU A 57 -1.81 -10.01 -11.41
CA LEU A 57 -0.38 -10.01 -11.76
C LEU A 57 0.07 -11.36 -12.34
N ARG A 58 -0.44 -12.47 -11.80
CA ARG A 58 -0.13 -13.81 -12.31
C ARG A 58 -0.73 -14.04 -13.70
N ASP A 59 -1.94 -13.55 -13.94
CA ASP A 59 -2.60 -13.68 -15.24
C ASP A 59 -1.89 -12.83 -16.32
N GLU A 60 -1.41 -11.63 -15.96
CA GLU A 60 -0.58 -10.78 -16.82
C GLU A 60 0.75 -11.45 -17.21
N LEU A 61 1.42 -12.09 -16.25
CA LEU A 61 2.65 -12.86 -16.50
C LEU A 61 2.41 -14.10 -17.37
N SER A 62 1.22 -14.69 -17.29
CA SER A 62 0.85 -15.90 -18.05
C SER A 62 0.45 -15.59 -19.49
N THR A 63 0.20 -14.31 -19.81
CA THR A 63 -0.25 -13.84 -21.13
C THR A 63 0.82 -13.07 -21.90
N SER A 64 2.00 -12.86 -21.30
CA SER A 64 3.19 -12.25 -21.90
C SER A 64 4.17 -13.29 -22.45
#